data_AF-A0A0L0B7G2-F1
#
_entry.id   AF-A0A0L0B7G2-F1
#
_cell.length_a   1.000
_cell.length_b   1.000
_cell.length_c   1.000
_cell.angle_alpha   90.00
_cell.angle_beta   90.00
_cell.angle_gamma   90.00
#
_symmetry.space_group_name_H-M   'P 1'
#
loop_
_entity.id
_entity.type
_entity.pdbx_description
1 polymer ?
#
loop_
_entity_poly.entity_id
_entity_poly.type
_entity_poly.pdbx_seq_one_letter_code
_entity_poly.pdbx_strand_id
1 'polypeptide(L)'
;MASIETVLAGLDPPLKHETELHDGLLKLTLTDPNVPAHVERSLSPREYEDIILFRLLVLHAVNEIRGKGSHAPLEVMPDIEWAART
;
A
#
# COMPACT_ATOMS: atom_id res chain seq x y z
N MET A 1 -7.54 15.73 0.07
CA MET A 1 -6.24 15.08 -0.24
C MET A 1 -6.32 13.66 0.32
N ALA A 2 -6.12 12.62 -0.47
CA ALA A 2 -6.07 11.27 0.10
C ALA A 2 -4.72 11.07 0.81
N SER A 3 -4.76 10.68 2.08
CA SER A 3 -3.56 10.36 2.85
C SER A 3 -3.07 8.95 2.49
N ILE A 4 -1.82 8.63 2.86
CA ILE A 4 -1.28 7.26 2.85
C ILE A 4 -2.26 6.30 3.53
N GLU A 5 -2.78 6.67 4.70
CA GLU A 5 -3.78 5.87 5.43
C GLU A 5 -5.07 5.65 4.63
N THR A 6 -5.55 6.67 3.89
CA THR A 6 -6.75 6.53 3.05
C THR A 6 -6.55 5.47 1.97
N VAL A 7 -5.37 5.47 1.35
CA VAL A 7 -5.00 4.48 0.35
C VAL A 7 -4.93 3.09 0.95
N LEU A 8 -4.24 2.94 2.08
CA LEU A 8 -4.02 1.64 2.72
C LEU A 8 -5.31 1.07 3.34
N ALA A 9 -6.19 1.93 3.85
CA ALA A 9 -7.51 1.53 4.36
C ALA A 9 -8.38 0.87 3.29
N GLY A 10 -8.21 1.25 2.02
CA GLY A 10 -8.91 0.59 0.91
C GLY A 10 -8.57 -0.89 0.77
N LEU A 11 -7.39 -1.33 1.24
CA LEU A 11 -6.93 -2.72 1.16
C LEU A 11 -7.63 -3.66 2.14
N ASP A 12 -8.31 -3.10 3.16
CA ASP A 12 -9.03 -3.84 4.18
C ASP A 12 -10.55 -3.77 3.93
N PRO A 13 -11.23 -4.89 3.63
CA PRO A 13 -10.72 -6.26 3.50
C PRO A 13 -10.10 -6.60 2.12
N PRO A 14 -9.24 -7.64 2.02
CA PRO A 14 -8.86 -8.56 3.10
C PRO A 14 -7.53 -8.21 3.80
N LEU A 15 -6.73 -7.29 3.26
CA LEU A 15 -5.38 -7.05 3.73
C LEU A 15 -5.37 -6.07 4.90
N LYS A 16 -4.75 -6.47 6.00
CA LYS A 16 -4.34 -5.56 7.07
C LYS A 16 -3.03 -4.87 6.67
N HIS A 17 -2.84 -3.65 7.15
CA HIS A 17 -1.63 -2.88 6.90
C HIS A 17 -1.08 -2.28 8.19
N GLU A 18 0.24 -2.18 8.25
CA GLU A 18 0.98 -1.48 9.30
C GLU A 18 2.02 -0.57 8.66
N THR A 19 2.24 0.61 9.24
CA THR A 19 3.26 1.56 8.76
C THR A 19 4.10 2.07 9.91
N GLU A 20 5.42 2.03 9.75
CA GLU A 20 6.39 2.56 10.71
C GLU A 20 7.37 3.49 10.00
N LEU A 21 7.64 4.67 10.58
CA LEU A 21 8.62 5.62 10.02
C LEU A 21 9.91 5.56 10.85
N HIS A 22 11.00 5.13 10.22
CA HIS A 22 12.31 5.02 10.84
C HIS A 22 13.38 5.62 9.93
N ASP A 23 14.17 6.56 10.44
CA ASP A 23 15.25 7.25 9.70
C ASP A 23 14.81 7.82 8.34
N GLY A 24 13.57 8.31 8.26
CA GLY A 24 12.99 8.86 7.03
C GLY A 24 12.55 7.81 6.00
N LEU A 25 12.65 6.52 6.32
CA LEU A 25 12.08 5.44 5.52
C LEU A 25 10.75 4.99 6.11
N LEU A 26 9.73 4.87 5.26
CA LEU A 26 8.44 4.31 5.63
C LEU A 26 8.49 2.80 5.40
N LYS A 27 8.44 2.02 6.48
CA LYS A 27 8.23 0.58 6.43
C LYS A 27 6.72 0.31 6.33
N LEU A 28 6.29 -0.31 5.24
CA LEU A 28 4.93 -0.81 5.02
C LEU A 28 4.92 -2.32 5.14
N THR A 29 4.04 -2.85 5.98
CA THR A 29 3.75 -4.29 6.07
C THR A 29 2.31 -4.52 5.63
N LEU A 30 2.08 -5.47 4.71
CA LEU A 30 0.76 -5.97 4.36
C LEU A 30 0.64 -7.43 4.80
N THR A 31 -0.48 -7.77 5.42
CA THR A 31 -0.78 -9.12 5.93
C THR A 31 -2.18 -9.51 5.49
N ASP A 32 -2.32 -10.68 4.87
CA ASP A 32 -3.64 -11.30 4.69
C ASP A 32 -3.89 -12.20 5.90
N PRO A 33 -4.88 -11.93 6.78
CA PRO A 33 -5.12 -12.78 7.94
C PRO A 33 -5.76 -14.12 7.58
N ASN A 34 -6.27 -14.30 6.35
CA ASN A 34 -6.96 -15.52 5.92
C ASN A 34 -5.99 -16.59 5.41
N VAL A 35 -4.75 -16.23 5.12
CA VAL A 35 -3.68 -17.12 4.66
C VAL A 35 -2.37 -16.73 5.36
N PRO A 36 -1.39 -17.63 5.53
CA PRO A 36 -0.12 -17.27 6.16
C PRO A 36 0.79 -16.47 5.20
N ALA A 37 0.32 -15.33 4.68
CA ALA A 37 1.02 -14.48 3.73
C ALA A 37 1.19 -13.06 4.27
N HIS A 38 2.41 -12.53 4.13
CA HIS A 38 2.72 -11.13 4.39
C HIS A 38 3.81 -10.64 3.41
N VAL A 39 3.88 -9.33 3.23
CA VAL A 39 4.90 -8.64 2.44
C VAL A 39 5.34 -7.38 3.17
N GLU A 40 6.63 -7.08 3.11
CA GLU A 40 7.20 -5.85 3.66
C GLU A 40 7.82 -5.02 2.54
N ARG A 41 7.79 -3.69 2.71
CA ARG A 41 8.43 -2.71 1.83
C ARG A 41 9.00 -1.56 2.63
N SER A 42 10.23 -1.17 2.32
CA SER A 42 10.82 0.08 2.80
C SER A 42 10.75 1.10 1.67
N LEU A 43 10.13 2.24 1.93
CA LEU A 43 9.89 3.30 0.97
C LEU A 43 10.68 4.55 1.39
N SER A 44 11.45 5.10 0.48
CA SER A 44 12.12 6.39 0.65
C SER A 44 11.12 7.56 0.64
N PRO A 45 11.51 8.76 1.11
CA PRO A 45 10.64 9.95 1.09
C PRO A 45 10.01 10.21 -0.28
N ARG A 46 10.82 10.12 -1.34
CA ARG A 46 10.32 10.27 -2.72
C ARG A 46 9.22 9.26 -3.06
N GLU A 47 9.31 8.04 -2.56
CA GLU A 47 8.39 6.94 -2.89
C GLU A 47 7.07 7.02 -2.12
N TYR A 48 7.05 7.53 -0.89
CA TYR A 48 5.80 7.68 -0.12
C TYR A 48 5.18 9.09 -0.21
N GLU A 49 5.93 10.12 -0.62
CA GLU A 49 5.41 11.48 -0.83
C GLU A 49 4.81 11.67 -2.23
N ASP A 50 5.30 10.93 -3.23
CA ASP A 50 4.69 10.87 -4.57
C ASP A 50 3.57 9.84 -4.57
N ILE A 51 2.32 10.31 -4.63
CA ILE A 51 1.15 9.44 -4.56
C ILE A 51 1.06 8.44 -5.72
N ILE A 52 1.53 8.78 -6.92
CA ILE A 52 1.49 7.87 -8.08
C ILE A 52 2.50 6.74 -7.86
N LEU A 53 3.70 7.09 -7.42
CA LEU A 53 4.76 6.12 -7.13
C LEU A 53 4.38 5.23 -5.94
N PHE A 54 3.87 5.83 -4.86
CA PHE A 54 3.37 5.10 -3.70
C PHE A 54 2.32 4.08 -4.11
N ARG A 55 1.36 4.50 -4.94
CA ARG A 55 0.30 3.64 -5.45
C ARG A 55 0.81 2.44 -6.23
N LEU A 56 1.74 2.68 -7.15
CA LEU A 56 2.36 1.63 -7.93
C LEU A 56 3.10 0.61 -7.04
N LEU A 57 3.78 1.09 -6.00
CA LEU A 57 4.51 0.25 -5.05
C LEU A 57 3.56 -0.59 -4.18
N VAL A 58 2.43 -0.02 -3.76
CA VAL A 58 1.36 -0.75 -3.05
C VAL A 58 0.77 -1.83 -3.96
N LEU A 59 0.43 -1.51 -5.22
CA LEU A 59 -0.07 -2.51 -6.18
C LEU A 59 0.91 -3.65 -6.40
N HIS A 60 2.21 -3.35 -6.48
CA HIS A 60 3.24 -4.37 -6.58
C HIS A 60 3.27 -5.26 -5.32
N ALA A 61 3.14 -4.69 -4.12
CA ALA A 61 3.07 -5.44 -2.87
C ALA A 61 1.82 -6.34 -2.81
N VAL A 62 0.66 -5.83 -3.25
CA VAL A 62 -0.57 -6.63 -3.39
C VAL A 62 -0.38 -7.78 -4.39
N ASN A 63 0.29 -7.54 -5.52
CA ASN A 63 0.57 -8.61 -6.46
C ASN A 63 1.52 -9.67 -5.88
N GLU A 64 2.52 -9.27 -5.10
CA GLU A 64 3.43 -10.20 -4.42
C GLU A 64 2.67 -11.07 -3.40
N ILE A 65 1.82 -10.47 -2.55
CA ILE A 65 1.10 -11.25 -1.54
C ILE A 65 0.10 -12.23 -2.17
N ARG A 66 -0.47 -11.89 -3.34
CA ARG A 66 -1.27 -12.83 -4.15
C ARG A 66 -0.45 -14.02 -4.64
N GLY A 67 0.81 -13.80 -5.03
CA GLY A 67 1.77 -14.87 -5.33
C GLY A 67 2.05 -15.80 -4.15
N LYS A 68 1.75 -15.37 -2.92
CA LYS A 68 1.85 -16.17 -1.68
C LYS A 68 0.52 -16.83 -1.27
N GLY A 69 -0.51 -16.78 -2.12
CA GLY A 69 -1.80 -17.44 -1.89
C GLY A 69 -2.91 -16.52 -1.40
N SER A 70 -2.66 -15.22 -1.21
CA SER A 70 -3.73 -14.26 -0.92
C SER A 70 -4.67 -14.11 -2.12
N HIS A 71 -5.96 -13.98 -1.85
CA HIS A 71 -6.98 -13.68 -2.87
C HIS A 71 -7.36 -12.20 -2.91
N ALA A 72 -6.52 -11.32 -2.36
CA ALA A 72 -6.76 -9.88 -2.39
C ALA A 72 -7.02 -9.39 -3.83
N PRO A 73 -8.08 -8.58 -4.05
CA PRO A 73 -8.34 -8.01 -5.36
C PRO A 73 -7.24 -7.01 -5.75
N LEU A 74 -6.89 -6.98 -7.04
CA LEU A 74 -5.97 -5.98 -7.60
C LEU A 74 -6.64 -4.63 -7.84
N GLU A 75 -7.97 -4.60 -7.95
CA GLU A 75 -8.78 -3.42 -8.30
C GLU A 75 -8.85 -2.37 -7.17
N VAL A 76 -8.02 -2.50 -6.14
CA VAL A 76 -8.11 -1.71 -4.91
C VAL A 76 -7.25 -0.46 -4.98
N MET A 77 -7.53 0.42 -5.95
CA MET A 77 -7.02 1.78 -5.91
C MET A 77 -8.06 2.72 -6.51
N PRO A 78 -8.90 3.39 -5.67
CA PRO A 78 -9.99 4.23 -6.17
C PRO A 78 -9.45 5.33 -7.11
N ASP A 79 -10.15 5.70 -8.17
CA ASP A 79 -9.79 6.90 -8.93
C ASP A 79 -9.95 8.12 -8.03
N ILE A 80 -8.84 8.62 -7.45
CA ILE A 80 -8.85 9.82 -6.63
C ILE A 80 -8.40 10.95 -7.55
N GLU A 81 -9.34 11.79 -8.00
CA GLU A 81 -9.03 13.03 -8.69
C GLU A 81 -8.10 13.88 -7.79
N TRP A 82 -6.86 14.05 -8.23
CA TRP A 82 -5.91 14.94 -7.56
C TRP A 82 -5.89 16.30 -8.27
N ALA A 83 -6.49 17.30 -7.63
CA ALA A 83 -6.21 18.69 -7.98
C ALA A 83 -4.74 18.97 -7.68
N ALA A 84 -3.92 19.00 -8.73
CA ALA A 84 -2.55 19.47 -8.65
C ALA A 84 -2.54 20.85 -7.97
N ARG A 85 -1.74 21.00 -6.91
CA ARG A 85 -1.50 22.31 -6.32
C ARG A 85 -0.86 23.20 -7.38
N THR A 86 -1.62 24.15 -7.91
CA THR A 86 -1.13 25.38 -8.54
C THR A 86 -0.54 26.31 -7.50
#